data_AF-A0A4Y2UNB4-F1
#
_entry.id   AF-A0A4Y2UNB4-F1
#
_cell.length_a   1.000
_cell.length_b   1.000
_cell.length_c   1.000
_cell.angle_alpha   90.00
_cell.angle_beta   90.00
_cell.angle_gamma   90.00
#
_symmetry.space_group_name_H-M   'P 1'
#
loop_
_entity.id
_entity.type
_entity.pdbx_description
1 polymer ?
#
loop_
_entity_poly.entity_id
_entity_poly.type
_entity_poly.pdbx_seq_one_letter_code
_entity_poly.pdbx_strand_id
1 'polypeptide(L)'
;MKTLLFMLGCFYLIVCSYVQAIDWDKCGSGKQIVQLWKLKISPDPIRLSGKDATVSFQADLYEDIPAGSRIQINIWKVKWIGWDIYIQAPCFLPTGCDVELCSFLNYFSGECPVTAGLYESDNIEFDIPEMSSFVKWFAS
;
A
#
# COMPACT_ATOMS: atom_id res chain seq x y z
N MET A 1 19.02 0.03 1.29
CA MET A 1 18.49 1.07 0.38
C MET A 1 17.60 0.55 -0.75
N LYS A 2 17.57 -0.77 -1.02
CA LYS A 2 16.72 -1.38 -2.07
C LYS A 2 15.30 -1.76 -1.59
N THR A 3 15.11 -1.85 -0.28
CA THR A 3 13.86 -2.30 0.37
C THR A 3 12.92 -1.16 0.79
N LEU A 4 13.44 0.08 0.81
CA LEU A 4 12.75 1.27 1.31
C LEU A 4 11.69 1.80 0.33
N LEU A 5 11.78 1.42 -0.95
CA LEU A 5 11.11 2.07 -2.08
C LEU A 5 9.86 1.30 -2.54
N PHE A 6 9.89 -0.03 -2.49
CA PHE A 6 8.68 -0.88 -2.62
C PHE A 6 7.70 -0.63 -1.46
N MET A 7 8.26 -0.35 -0.28
CA MET A 7 7.54 -0.04 0.95
C MET A 7 6.79 1.29 0.89
N LEU A 8 7.25 2.27 0.11
CA LEU A 8 6.50 3.50 -0.13
C LEU A 8 5.28 3.29 -1.03
N GLY A 9 5.32 2.30 -1.94
CA GLY A 9 4.16 1.83 -2.70
C GLY A 9 3.14 1.13 -1.80
N CYS A 10 3.59 0.27 -0.89
CA CYS A 10 2.75 -0.31 0.18
C CYS A 10 2.25 0.76 1.16
N PHE A 11 3.05 1.80 1.42
CA PHE A 11 2.68 2.91 2.30
C PHE A 11 1.52 3.70 1.69
N TYR A 12 1.57 4.06 0.42
CA TYR A 12 0.48 4.75 -0.26
C TYR A 12 -0.82 3.93 -0.34
N LEU A 13 -0.74 2.60 -0.40
CA LEU A 13 -1.89 1.70 -0.28
C LEU A 13 -2.57 1.78 1.10
N ILE A 14 -1.85 2.20 2.14
CA ILE A 14 -2.28 2.11 3.55
C ILE A 14 -2.52 3.49 4.19
N VAL A 15 -2.02 4.58 3.59
CA VAL A 15 -2.16 5.97 4.11
C VAL A 15 -3.62 6.48 4.17
N CYS A 16 -4.59 5.76 3.60
CA CYS A 16 -5.99 6.19 3.62
C CYS A 16 -6.85 5.59 4.73
N SER A 17 -6.26 4.88 5.68
CA SER A 17 -7.04 4.04 6.57
C SER A 17 -6.62 4.22 8.01
N TYR A 18 -7.44 4.97 8.76
CA TYR A 18 -7.51 4.96 10.22
C TYR A 18 -8.07 3.59 10.66
N VAL A 19 -7.37 2.50 10.33
CA VAL A 19 -7.82 1.15 10.67
C VAL A 19 -7.16 0.79 11.98
N GLN A 20 -8.02 0.54 12.96
CA GLN A 20 -7.66 -0.30 14.09
C GLN A 20 -7.45 -1.70 13.51
N ALA A 21 -6.20 -2.17 13.47
CA ALA A 21 -5.76 -3.43 12.84
C ALA A 21 -5.74 -3.44 11.29
N ILE A 22 -4.55 -3.71 10.74
CA ILE A 22 -4.38 -4.04 9.31
C ILE A 22 -4.75 -5.51 9.15
N ASP A 23 -5.85 -5.76 8.44
CA ASP A 23 -6.24 -7.09 7.97
C ASP A 23 -5.95 -7.20 6.47
N TRP A 24 -5.44 -8.34 6.02
CA TRP A 24 -5.17 -8.62 4.62
C TRP A 24 -5.62 -10.04 4.28
N ASP A 25 -6.32 -10.17 3.17
CA ASP A 25 -6.72 -11.47 2.64
C ASP A 25 -6.56 -11.48 1.11
N LYS A 26 -6.49 -12.68 0.53
CA LYS A 26 -6.48 -12.88 -0.90
C LYS A 26 -7.85 -12.51 -1.47
N CYS A 27 -7.91 -11.37 -2.13
CA CYS A 27 -9.07 -10.99 -2.93
C CYS A 27 -9.00 -11.61 -4.33
N GLY A 28 -9.93 -12.51 -4.66
CA GLY A 28 -10.14 -13.05 -6.02
C GLY A 28 -9.75 -14.53 -6.20
N SER A 29 -10.14 -15.10 -7.35
CA SER A 29 -10.00 -16.54 -7.66
C SER A 29 -8.78 -16.88 -8.54
N GLY A 30 -8.01 -15.89 -8.95
CA GLY A 30 -6.87 -16.08 -9.86
C GLY A 30 -5.69 -16.82 -9.22
N LYS A 31 -4.76 -17.27 -10.09
CA LYS A 31 -3.44 -17.75 -9.67
C LYS A 31 -2.72 -16.62 -8.94
N GLN A 32 -2.33 -16.88 -7.70
CA GLN A 32 -1.61 -15.94 -6.87
C GLN A 32 -0.11 -16.21 -7.01
N ILE A 33 0.64 -15.21 -7.47
CA ILE A 33 2.10 -15.30 -7.63
C ILE A 33 2.86 -14.62 -6.49
N VAL A 34 2.17 -13.85 -5.63
CA VAL A 34 2.74 -13.19 -4.45
C VAL A 34 2.06 -13.71 -3.19
N GLN A 35 2.83 -14.20 -2.22
CA GLN A 35 2.36 -14.57 -0.89
C GLN A 35 2.93 -13.59 0.14
N LEU A 36 2.04 -12.89 0.86
CA LEU A 36 2.44 -12.00 1.95
C LEU A 36 2.40 -12.77 3.27
N TRP A 37 3.55 -12.90 3.93
CA TRP A 37 3.69 -13.61 5.20
C TRP A 37 3.61 -12.67 6.41
N LYS A 38 4.19 -11.48 6.25
CA LYS A 38 4.28 -10.49 7.31
C LYS A 38 3.97 -9.12 6.71
N LEU A 39 3.08 -8.40 7.37
CA LEU A 39 2.90 -6.98 7.19
C LEU A 39 2.59 -6.39 8.56
N LYS A 40 3.48 -5.57 9.07
CA LYS A 40 3.32 -4.90 10.36
C LYS A 40 3.66 -3.44 10.19
N ILE A 41 2.76 -2.57 10.65
CA ILE A 41 2.98 -1.13 10.67
C ILE A 41 2.86 -0.65 12.11
N SER A 42 3.74 0.26 12.49
CA SER A 42 3.73 0.93 13.79
C SER A 42 3.91 2.43 13.57
N PRO A 43 3.27 3.30 14.36
CA PRO A 43 2.27 2.98 15.38
C PRO A 43 0.95 2.49 14.76
N ASP A 44 0.21 1.66 15.51
CA ASP A 44 -1.17 1.26 15.21
C ASP A 44 -2.09 1.92 16.25
N PRO A 45 -3.01 2.83 15.87
CA PRO A 45 -3.29 3.30 14.50
C PRO A 45 -2.21 4.23 13.94
N ILE A 46 -2.05 4.23 12.62
CA ILE A 46 -1.07 5.06 11.91
C ILE A 46 -1.44 6.53 12.09
N ARG A 47 -0.46 7.33 12.53
CA ARG A 47 -0.62 8.78 12.65
C ARG A 47 -0.21 9.43 11.34
N LEU A 48 -1.13 10.10 10.64
CA LEU A 48 -0.86 10.76 9.34
C LEU A 48 -0.06 12.07 9.44
N SER A 49 0.66 12.25 10.54
CA SER A 49 1.52 13.40 10.83
C SER A 49 2.60 12.96 11.82
N GLY A 50 3.87 13.15 11.49
CA GLY A 50 5.00 12.78 12.35
C GLY A 50 6.09 12.04 11.59
N LYS A 51 7.15 11.67 12.31
CA LYS A 51 8.39 11.10 11.75
C LYS A 51 8.65 9.63 12.10
N ASP A 52 7.70 8.97 12.75
CA ASP A 52 8.02 7.75 13.51
C ASP A 52 7.16 6.55 13.06
N ALA A 53 6.92 6.44 11.76
CA ALA A 53 6.22 5.29 11.23
C ALA A 53 7.22 4.23 10.76
N THR A 54 7.01 3.00 11.21
CA THR A 54 7.79 1.83 10.84
C THR A 54 6.95 0.80 10.12
N VAL A 55 7.47 0.24 9.04
CA VAL A 55 6.85 -0.92 8.37
C VAL A 55 7.84 -2.08 8.40
N SER A 56 7.31 -3.27 8.67
CA SER A 56 7.99 -4.55 8.47
C SER A 56 7.15 -5.38 7.52
N PHE A 57 7.77 -5.99 6.51
CA PHE A 57 7.08 -6.85 5.55
C PHE A 57 7.92 -8.05 5.18
N GLN A 58 7.24 -9.13 4.81
CA GLN A 58 7.85 -10.32 4.23
C GLN A 58 6.89 -10.87 3.19
N ALA A 59 7.34 -10.97 1.94
CA ALA A 59 6.57 -11.49 0.83
C ALA A 59 7.43 -12.41 -0.05
N ASP A 60 6.85 -13.54 -0.45
CA ASP A 60 7.42 -14.41 -1.48
C ASP A 60 6.76 -14.13 -2.82
N LEU A 61 7.58 -13.88 -3.84
CA LEU A 61 7.15 -13.84 -5.23
C LEU A 61 7.60 -15.14 -5.91
N TYR A 62 6.65 -15.98 -6.31
CA TYR A 62 6.91 -17.31 -6.86
C TYR A 62 7.34 -17.28 -8.34
N GLU A 63 6.91 -16.26 -9.09
CA GLU A 63 7.16 -16.10 -10.52
C GLU A 63 7.48 -14.64 -10.84
N ASP A 64 8.34 -14.42 -11.83
CA ASP A 64 8.63 -13.07 -12.33
C ASP A 64 7.33 -12.37 -12.73
N ILE A 65 7.20 -11.10 -12.34
CA ILE A 65 5.99 -10.35 -12.68
C ILE A 65 6.07 -9.98 -14.17
N PRO A 66 5.09 -10.41 -15.00
CA PRO A 66 5.16 -10.19 -16.44
C PRO A 66 5.13 -8.70 -16.78
N ALA A 67 5.86 -8.33 -17.84
CA ALA A 67 5.85 -6.97 -18.37
C ALA A 67 4.43 -6.53 -18.74
N GLY A 68 4.10 -5.27 -18.45
CA GLY A 68 2.75 -4.73 -18.68
C GLY A 68 1.72 -5.13 -17.61
N SER A 69 2.12 -5.81 -16.53
CA SER A 69 1.27 -6.03 -15.36
C SER A 69 0.75 -4.70 -14.81
N ARG A 70 -0.46 -4.71 -14.25
CA ARG A 70 -1.14 -3.52 -13.76
C ARG A 70 -1.53 -3.69 -12.29
N ILE A 71 -1.46 -2.60 -11.54
CA ILE A 71 -1.97 -2.51 -10.17
C ILE A 71 -3.30 -1.75 -10.23
N GLN A 72 -4.33 -2.37 -9.67
CA GLN A 72 -5.59 -1.69 -9.39
C GLN A 72 -5.70 -1.44 -7.89
N ILE A 73 -5.71 -0.17 -7.50
CA ILE A 73 -5.81 0.24 -6.10
C ILE A 73 -7.22 0.76 -5.86
N ASN A 74 -7.99 0.12 -5.00
CA ASN A 74 -9.32 0.60 -4.60
C ASN A 74 -9.30 1.00 -3.13
N ILE A 75 -9.57 2.27 -2.85
CA ILE A 75 -9.58 2.82 -1.48
C ILE A 75 -10.99 3.33 -1.18
N TRP A 76 -11.50 2.99 -0.01
CA TRP A 76 -12.83 3.36 0.46
C TRP A 76 -12.78 3.97 1.84
N LYS A 77 -13.50 5.07 2.03
CA LYS A 77 -13.85 5.58 3.36
C LYS A 77 -15.21 5.02 3.75
N VAL A 78 -15.26 4.30 4.87
CA VAL A 78 -16.50 3.76 5.42
C VAL A 78 -17.06 4.75 6.45
N LYS A 79 -18.33 5.15 6.30
CA LYS A 79 -19.04 5.98 7.28
C LYS A 79 -20.33 5.32 7.71
N TRP A 80 -20.58 5.33 9.02
CA TRP A 80 -21.86 4.91 9.59
C TRP A 80 -22.79 6.12 9.76
N ILE A 81 -23.94 6.12 9.07
CA ILE A 81 -24.98 7.15 9.24
C ILE A 81 -26.39 6.52 9.41
N GLY A 82 -26.44 5.30 9.94
CA GLY A 82 -27.64 4.45 10.02
C GLY A 82 -27.55 3.21 9.12
N TRP A 83 -26.65 3.22 8.15
CA TRP A 83 -26.12 2.11 7.37
C TRP A 83 -24.67 2.42 6.98
N ASP A 84 -23.92 1.40 6.53
CA ASP A 84 -22.56 1.59 6.03
C ASP A 84 -22.58 2.25 4.65
N ILE A 85 -21.93 3.42 4.54
CA ILE A 85 -21.70 4.10 3.27
C ILE A 85 -20.22 3.99 2.91
N TYR A 86 -19.95 3.51 1.70
CA TYR A 86 -18.61 3.38 1.14
C TYR A 86 -18.35 4.51 0.15
N ILE A 87 -17.45 5.42 0.50
CA ILE A 87 -17.05 6.55 -0.35
C ILE A 87 -15.72 6.19 -1.02
N GLN A 88 -15.70 6.03 -2.34
CA GLN A 88 -14.48 5.71 -3.08
C GLN A 88 -13.54 6.91 -3.13
N ALA A 89 -12.24 6.66 -2.98
CA ALA A 89 -11.22 7.67 -3.20
C ALA A 89 -11.15 8.05 -4.69
N PRO A 90 -11.05 9.34 -5.03
CA PRO A 90 -10.88 9.77 -6.42
C PRO A 90 -9.45 9.52 -6.93
N CYS A 91 -9.34 9.39 -8.25
CA CYS A 91 -8.14 9.03 -9.02
C CYS A 91 -7.09 10.16 -9.17
N PHE A 92 -6.91 11.03 -8.16
CA PHE A 92 -5.99 12.17 -8.25
C PHE A 92 -4.59 11.89 -7.69
N LEU A 93 -4.40 10.72 -7.09
CA LEU A 93 -3.12 10.15 -6.70
C LEU A 93 -2.93 8.87 -7.54
N PRO A 94 -1.71 8.33 -7.70
CA PRO A 94 -1.52 6.99 -8.26
C PRO A 94 -2.24 5.89 -7.44
N THR A 95 -2.78 6.26 -6.27
CA THR A 95 -3.71 5.48 -5.47
C THR A 95 -5.17 5.75 -5.87
N GLY A 96 -5.94 4.69 -6.11
CA GLY A 96 -7.33 4.78 -6.60
C GLY A 96 -7.53 4.44 -8.07
N CYS A 97 -6.43 4.17 -8.82
CA CYS A 97 -6.46 3.97 -10.26
C CYS A 97 -5.88 2.62 -10.68
N ASP A 98 -6.19 2.26 -11.92
CA ASP A 98 -5.54 1.18 -12.66
C ASP A 98 -4.30 1.73 -13.37
N VAL A 99 -3.12 1.37 -12.84
CA VAL A 99 -1.82 1.87 -13.29
C VAL A 99 -0.89 0.73 -13.66
N GLU A 100 -0.01 0.94 -14.63
CA GLU A 100 1.00 -0.06 -14.95
C GLU A 100 1.99 -0.22 -13.77
N LEU A 101 2.30 -1.45 -13.39
CA LEU A 101 3.13 -1.79 -12.24
C LEU A 101 4.50 -1.12 -12.31
N CYS A 102 5.19 -1.19 -13.45
CA CYS A 102 6.52 -0.60 -13.55
C CYS A 102 6.48 0.93 -13.51
N SER A 103 5.47 1.55 -14.10
CA SER A 103 5.24 3.00 -13.96
C SER A 103 4.98 3.38 -12.49
N PHE A 104 4.20 2.58 -11.76
CA PHE A 104 3.94 2.78 -10.34
C PHE A 104 5.22 2.61 -9.50
N LEU A 105 6.00 1.54 -9.74
CA LEU A 105 7.27 1.32 -9.04
C LEU A 105 8.25 2.44 -9.33
N ASN A 106 8.44 2.83 -10.59
CA ASN A 106 9.34 3.93 -10.97
C ASN A 106 8.96 5.26 -10.30
N TYR A 107 7.67 5.55 -10.15
CA TYR A 107 7.20 6.73 -9.41
C TYR A 107 7.70 6.75 -7.96
N PHE A 108 7.78 5.58 -7.32
CA PHE A 108 8.34 5.39 -5.99
C PHE A 108 9.82 4.98 -6.00
N SER A 109 10.53 5.17 -7.12
CA SER A 109 11.94 4.79 -7.31
C SER A 109 12.23 3.28 -7.09
N GLY A 110 11.22 2.43 -7.27
CA GLY A 110 11.36 0.98 -7.32
C GLY A 110 12.04 0.50 -8.60
N GLU A 111 12.59 -0.72 -8.54
CA GLU A 111 13.23 -1.36 -9.69
C GLU A 111 12.22 -2.22 -10.48
N CYS A 112 12.34 -2.21 -11.80
CA CYS A 112 11.66 -3.11 -12.72
C CYS A 112 12.67 -3.70 -13.72
N PRO A 113 12.52 -4.96 -14.16
CA PRO A 113 11.45 -5.91 -13.84
C PRO A 113 11.53 -6.47 -12.42
N VAL A 114 10.39 -6.91 -11.88
CA VAL A 114 10.31 -7.56 -10.56
C VAL A 114 10.48 -9.07 -10.74
N THR A 115 11.60 -9.61 -10.26
CA THR A 115 11.98 -11.01 -10.40
C THR A 115 11.54 -11.85 -9.21
N ALA A 116 11.23 -13.13 -9.42
CA ALA A 116 10.89 -14.06 -8.35
C ALA A 116 11.94 -14.08 -7.24
N GLY A 117 11.47 -14.20 -6.00
CA GLY A 117 12.34 -14.20 -4.81
C GLY A 117 11.62 -13.83 -3.52
N LEU A 118 12.35 -13.95 -2.43
CA LEU A 118 11.93 -13.51 -1.10
C LEU A 118 12.27 -12.02 -0.93
N TYR A 119 11.24 -11.24 -0.62
CA TYR A 119 11.34 -9.83 -0.30
C TYR A 119 11.03 -9.63 1.17
N GLU A 120 12.02 -9.23 1.95
CA GLU A 120 11.88 -9.04 3.39
C GLU A 120 12.49 -7.72 3.84
N SER A 121 11.79 -7.06 4.75
CA SER A 121 12.34 -5.95 5.50
C SER A 121 11.70 -5.80 6.86
N ASP A 122 12.51 -5.37 7.82
CA ASP A 122 12.10 -5.16 9.20
C ASP A 122 12.41 -3.74 9.64
N ASN A 123 11.43 -3.15 10.33
CA ASN A 123 11.52 -1.85 10.98
C ASN A 123 12.07 -0.74 10.06
N ILE A 124 11.61 -0.68 8.82
CA ILE A 124 11.92 0.47 7.97
C ILE A 124 11.21 1.70 8.52
N GLU A 125 11.99 2.65 9.01
CA GLU A 125 11.51 3.99 9.35
C GLU A 125 11.32 4.82 8.08
N PHE A 126 10.21 5.55 8.04
CA PHE A 126 9.96 6.53 6.98
C PHE A 126 9.20 7.73 7.53
N ASP A 127 9.49 8.89 6.93
CA ASP A 127 8.77 10.12 7.22
C ASP A 127 7.44 10.13 6.47
N ILE A 128 6.36 10.46 7.19
CA ILE A 128 5.05 10.65 6.58
C ILE A 128 5.03 12.03 5.94
N PRO A 129 4.88 12.14 4.60
CA PRO A 129 4.86 13.44 3.94
C PRO A 129 3.64 14.24 4.41
N GLU A 130 3.74 15.57 4.33
CA GLU A 130 2.58 16.42 4.64
C GLU A 130 1.45 16.14 3.65
N MET A 131 0.42 15.47 4.13
CA MET A 131 -0.76 15.14 3.33
C MET A 131 -1.66 16.36 3.15
N SER A 132 -2.24 16.49 1.95
CA SER A 132 -3.21 17.55 1.66
C SER A 132 -4.45 17.45 2.54
N SER A 133 -5.17 18.56 2.71
CA SER A 133 -6.39 18.62 3.53
C SER A 133 -7.44 17.59 3.09
N PHE A 134 -7.51 17.28 1.79
CA PHE A 134 -8.41 16.25 1.29
C PHE A 134 -8.03 14.87 1.82
N VAL A 135 -6.76 14.49 1.77
CA VAL A 135 -6.33 13.16 2.23
C VAL A 135 -6.52 13.01 3.73
N LYS A 136 -6.22 14.07 4.50
CA LYS A 136 -6.49 14.11 5.94
C LYS A 136 -7.98 13.92 6.25
N TRP A 137 -8.86 14.61 5.52
CA TRP A 137 -10.32 14.43 5.65
C TRP A 137 -10.78 13.04 5.21
N PHE A 138 -10.19 12.48 4.14
CA PHE A 138 -10.58 11.17 3.64
C PHE A 138 -10.22 10.07 4.64
N ALA A 139 -9.06 10.19 5.28
CA ALA A 139 -8.57 9.23 6.24
C ALA A 139 -9.11 9.43 7.68
N SER A 140 -9.71 10.58 8.02
CA SER A 140 -10.32 10.83 9.35
C SER A 140 -11.71 10.22 9.49
#